data_AF-A0A6M8UWN8-F1
#
_entry.id   AF-A0A6M8UWN8-F1
#
_cell.length_a   1.000
_cell.length_b   1.000
_cell.length_c   1.000
_cell.angle_alpha   90.00
_cell.angle_beta   90.00
_cell.angle_gamma   90.00
#
_symmetry.space_group_name_H-M   'P 1'
#
loop_
_entity.id
_entity.type
_entity.pdbx_description
1 polymer ?
#
loop_
_entity_poly.entity_id
_entity_poly.type
_entity_poly.pdbx_seq_one_letter_code
_entity_poly.pdbx_strand_id
1 'polypeptide(L)' 'MIISDDCINCYACAVECPTSAIFEPAEKRIINGEIIEPLSYEHFFIAEEICDHCSGLNEIRCIAVCPMDAIKTVEEIWVY' A
#
# COMPACT_ATOMS: atom_id res chain seq x y z
N MET A 1 4.17 -2.30 5.40
CA MET A 1 2.84 -2.83 5.04
C MET A 1 2.89 -3.57 3.71
N ILE A 2 1.96 -4.48 3.45
CA ILE A 2 1.91 -5.26 2.20
C ILE A 2 0.46 -5.36 1.72
N ILE A 3 0.26 -5.27 0.40
CA ILE A 3 -1.00 -5.58 -0.28
C ILE A 3 -0.85 -6.98 -0.91
N SER A 4 -1.76 -7.91 -0.59
CA SER A 4 -1.77 -9.27 -1.16
C SER A 4 -2.44 -9.33 -2.54
N ASP A 5 -2.36 -10.50 -3.16
CA ASP A 5 -3.01 -10.86 -4.42
C ASP A 5 -4.55 -10.94 -4.32
N ASP A 6 -5.12 -10.94 -3.12
CA ASP A 6 -6.57 -10.79 -2.89
C ASP A 6 -7.10 -9.38 -3.25
N CYS A 7 -6.20 -8.44 -3.56
CA CYS A 7 -6.56 -7.09 -3.96
C CYS A 7 -7.33 -7.07 -5.29
N ILE A 8 -8.55 -6.53 -5.25
CA ILE A 8 -9.45 -6.44 -6.40
C ILE A 8 -9.30 -5.14 -7.22
N ASN A 9 -8.22 -4.38 -7.03
CA ASN A 9 -7.95 -3.12 -7.74
C ASN A 9 -9.07 -2.05 -7.63
N CYS A 10 -9.76 -1.98 -6.50
CA CYS A 10 -10.86 -1.04 -6.28
C CYS A 10 -10.45 0.43 -6.03
N TYR A 11 -9.15 0.74 -5.99
CA TYR A 11 -8.57 2.08 -5.79
C TYR A 11 -8.84 2.77 -4.44
N ALA A 12 -9.70 2.23 -3.57
CA ALA A 12 -10.09 2.87 -2.32
C ALA A 12 -8.90 3.23 -1.40
N CYS A 13 -7.95 2.30 -1.24
CA CYS A 13 -6.78 2.54 -0.40
C CYS A 13 -5.84 3.62 -0.95
N ALA A 14 -5.74 3.77 -2.29
CA ALA A 14 -4.91 4.77 -2.93
C ALA A 14 -5.41 6.19 -2.67
N VAL A 15 -6.73 6.40 -2.73
CA VAL A 15 -7.37 7.70 -2.44
C VAL A 15 -7.17 8.14 -0.99
N GLU A 16 -7.20 7.18 -0.07
CA GLU A 16 -7.23 7.45 1.37
C GLU A 16 -5.83 7.51 2.00
N CYS A 17 -4.77 7.23 1.23
CA CYS A 17 -3.41 7.25 1.73
C CYS A 17 -2.89 8.69 1.90
N PRO A 18 -2.60 9.17 3.13
CA PRO A 18 -2.24 10.56 3.38
C PRO A 18 -0.87 10.95 2.80
N THR A 19 0.02 9.98 2.58
CA THR A 19 1.36 10.19 2.00
C THR A 19 1.45 9.80 0.52
N SER A 20 0.33 9.39 -0.09
CA SER A 20 0.29 8.87 -1.47
C SER A 20 1.27 7.71 -1.70
N ALA A 21 1.40 6.83 -0.71
CA ALA A 21 2.32 5.68 -0.75
C ALA A 21 1.79 4.46 -1.51
N ILE A 22 0.57 4.51 -2.06
CA ILE A 22 -0.07 3.39 -2.74
C ILE A 22 -0.13 3.67 -4.24
N PHE A 23 0.42 2.74 -5.03
CA PHE A 23 0.60 2.88 -6.47
C PHE A 23 -0.15 1.82 -7.26
N GLU A 24 -0.56 2.19 -8.47
CA GLU A 24 -1.22 1.29 -9.42
C GLU A 24 -0.28 0.17 -9.89
N PRO A 25 -0.83 -0.97 -10.34
CA PRO A 25 -0.01 -2.03 -10.92
C PRO A 25 0.85 -1.52 -12.08
N ALA A 26 2.08 -2.03 -12.20
CA ALA A 26 3.05 -1.68 -13.22
C ALA A 26 3.54 -0.22 -13.22
N GLU A 27 3.14 0.58 -12.23
CA GLU A 27 3.48 1.99 -12.14
C GLU A 27 4.93 2.20 -11.68
N LYS A 28 5.73 2.92 -12.49
CA LYS A 28 7.06 3.39 -12.08
C LYS A 28 6.97 4.75 -11.43
N ARG A 29 7.77 4.97 -10.39
CA ARG A 29 7.82 6.24 -9.66
C ARG A 29 9.24 6.72 -9.41
N ILE A 30 9.37 8.03 -9.23
CA ILE A 30 10.61 8.65 -8.77
C ILE A 30 10.41 9.02 -7.31
N ILE A 31 11.10 8.32 -6.42
CA ILE A 31 11.09 8.60 -4.98
C ILE A 31 12.51 9.04 -4.61
N ASN A 32 12.65 10.22 -4.02
CA ASN A 32 13.95 10.78 -3.61
C ASN A 32 15.01 10.82 -4.74
N GLY A 33 14.58 10.97 -6.00
CA GLY A 33 15.48 11.02 -7.16
C GLY A 33 15.85 9.66 -7.75
N GLU A 34 15.36 8.55 -7.18
CA GLU A 34 15.58 7.20 -7.68
C GLU A 34 14.33 6.67 -8.36
N ILE A 35 14.51 5.93 -9.46
CA ILE A 35 13.41 5.20 -10.12
C ILE A 35 13.14 3.94 -9.31
N ILE A 36 11.92 3.84 -8.80
CA ILE A 36 11.40 2.64 -8.13
C ILE A 36 10.59 1.85 -9.16
N GLU A 37 11.01 0.61 -9.39
CA GLU A 37 10.27 -0.35 -10.19
C GLU A 37 9.02 -0.83 -9.43
N PRO A 38 7.91 -1.12 -10.12
CA PRO A 38 6.69 -1.57 -9.47
C PRO A 38 6.91 -2.88 -8.72
N LEU A 39 6.39 -2.96 -7.50
CA LEU A 39 6.42 -4.21 -6.72
C LEU A 39 5.40 -5.24 -7.23
N SER A 40 4.37 -4.78 -7.95
CA SER A 40 3.35 -5.66 -8.54
C SER A 40 2.91 -5.12 -9.90
N TYR A 41 2.60 -6.05 -10.80
CA TYR A 41 2.03 -5.78 -12.12
C TYR A 41 0.54 -6.15 -12.20
N GLU A 42 -0.01 -6.77 -11.15
CA GLU A 42 -1.38 -7.29 -11.15
C GLU A 42 -2.28 -6.57 -10.14
N HIS A 43 -1.72 -6.08 -9.03
CA HIS A 43 -2.46 -5.37 -8.00
C HIS A 43 -1.74 -4.12 -7.51
N PHE A 44 -2.47 -3.26 -6.78
CA PHE A 44 -1.86 -2.11 -6.09
C PHE A 44 -0.75 -2.55 -5.14
N PHE A 45 0.26 -1.70 -4.96
CA PHE A 45 1.33 -1.94 -3.99
C PHE A 45 1.62 -0.70 -3.14
N ILE A 46 2.18 -0.93 -1.95
CA ILE A 46 2.63 0.13 -1.04
C ILE A 46 4.14 0.32 -1.23
N ALA A 47 4.58 1.56 -1.42
CA ALA A 47 5.99 1.93 -1.31
C ALA A 47 6.32 2.29 0.13
N GLU A 48 7.07 1.40 0.79
CA GLU A 48 7.43 1.51 2.20
C GLU A 48 8.32 2.73 2.49
N GLU A 49 9.04 3.22 1.48
CA GLU A 49 9.93 4.38 1.59
C GLU A 49 9.18 5.67 1.93
N ILE A 50 7.89 5.74 1.60
CA ILE A 50 7.01 6.90 1.83
C ILE A 50 5.75 6.57 2.64
N CYS A 51 5.55 5.29 3.01
CA CYS A 51 4.50 4.89 3.93
C CYS A 51 4.89 5.27 5.36
N ASP A 52 4.11 6.14 6.00
CA ASP A 52 4.35 6.57 7.39
C ASP A 52 3.54 5.77 8.42
N HIS A 53 2.88 4.69 7.98
CA HIS A 53 1.95 3.90 8.80
C HIS A 53 0.81 4.75 9.39
N CYS A 54 0.36 5.78 8.65
CA CYS A 54 -0.66 6.74 9.10
C CYS A 54 -0.25 7.43 10.41
N SER A 55 1.02 7.83 10.52
CA SER A 55 1.57 8.46 11.71
C SER A 55 0.74 9.68 12.12
N GLY A 56 0.37 9.76 13.40
CA GLY A 56 -0.47 10.84 13.93
C GLY A 56 -1.97 10.67 13.68
N LEU A 57 -2.42 9.56 13.08
CA LEU A 57 -3.81 9.17 12.98
C LEU A 57 -4.11 8.00 13.95
N ASN A 58 -5.37 7.90 14.37
CA ASN A 58 -5.83 6.81 15.26
C ASN A 58 -6.23 5.54 14.48
N GLU A 59 -6.12 5.55 13.15
CA GLU A 59 -6.58 4.49 12.26
C GLU A 59 -5.70 4.41 11.02
N ILE A 60 -5.36 3.20 10.60
CA ILE A 60 -4.66 2.95 9.35
C ILE A 60 -5.68 2.98 8.21
N ARG A 61 -5.64 4.07 7.43
CA ARG A 61 -6.64 4.36 6.39
C ARG A 61 -6.75 3.27 5.34
N CYS A 62 -5.63 2.79 4.80
CA CYS A 62 -5.65 1.78 3.75
C CYS A 62 -6.25 0.44 4.21
N ILE A 63 -5.98 0.00 5.44
CA ILE A 63 -6.59 -1.20 6.02
C ILE A 63 -8.09 -0.97 6.23
N ALA A 64 -8.46 0.15 6.85
CA ALA A 64 -9.86 0.46 7.19
C ALA A 64 -10.80 0.50 5.98
N VAL A 65 -10.28 0.87 4.80
CA VAL A 65 -11.08 1.00 3.57
C VAL A 65 -10.92 -0.18 2.62
N CYS A 66 -10.09 -1.19 2.93
CA CYS A 66 -9.90 -2.34 2.05
C CYS A 66 -11.10 -3.30 2.15
N PRO A 67 -11.90 -3.50 1.08
CA PRO A 67 -13.09 -4.35 1.13
C PRO A 67 -12.77 -5.85 1.20
N MET A 68 -11.54 -6.24 0.87
CA MET A 68 -11.11 -7.65 0.81
C MET A 68 -10.16 -8.03 1.94
N ASP A 69 -9.88 -7.12 2.88
CA ASP A 69 -8.86 -7.33 3.92
C ASP A 69 -7.48 -7.74 3.36
N ALA A 70 -7.17 -7.28 2.14
CA ALA A 70 -5.98 -7.63 1.39
C ALA A 70 -4.74 -6.83 1.81
N ILE A 71 -4.79 -6.06 2.91
CA ILE A 71 -3.69 -5.20 3.35
C ILE A 71 -3.32 -5.56 4.79
N LYS A 72 -2.05 -5.93 5.01
CA LYS A 72 -1.54 -6.35 6.32
C LYS A 72 -0.27 -5.61 6.69
N THR A 73 -0.02 -5.46 7.99
CA THR A 73 1.31 -5.07 8.49
C THR A 73 2.28 -6.24 8.33
N VAL A 74 3.57 -5.95 8.21
CA VAL A 74 4.58 -7.02 8.09
C VAL A 74 4.57 -7.91 9.34
N GLU A 75 4.30 -7.33 10.51
CA GLU A 75 4.21 -8.04 11.78
C GLU A 75 3.12 -9.12 11.76
N GLU A 76 1.97 -8.87 11.14
CA GLU A 76 0.86 -9.83 11.03
C GLU A 76 1.16 -11.04 10.13
N ILE A 77 2.14 -10.94 9.24
CA ILE A 77 2.49 -12.00 8.29
C ILE A 77 3.39 -13.07 8.94
N TRP A 78 4.23 -12.67 9.90
CA TRP A 78 5.19 -13.58 10.57
C TRP A 78 4.64 -14.26 11.83
N VAL A 79 3.34 -14.10 12.12
CA VAL A 79 2.69 -14.70 13.32
C VAL A 79 2.04 -16.06 13.03
N TYR A 80 2.24 -16.64 11.85
CA TYR A 80 1.73 -17.96 11.46
C TYR A 80 2.84 -18.93 11.05
#